data_AF-C5KIE3-F1
#
_entry.id   AF-C5KIE3-F1
#
_cell.length_a   1.000
_cell.length_b   1.000
_cell.length_c   1.000
_cell.angle_alpha   90.00
_cell.angle_beta   90.00
_cell.angle_gamma   90.00
#
_symmetry.space_group_name_H-M   'P 1'
#
loop_
_entity.id
_entity.type
_entity.pdbx_description
1 polymer ?
#
loop_
_entity_poly.entity_id
_entity_poly.type
_entity_poly.pdbx_seq_one_letter_code
_entity_poly.pdbx_strand_id
1 'polypeptide(L)'
;MVLVHRAVFDLSHVPIVIRAPQLAAFRDSHESVVHIAFSHDSACCATAHSDQCVYLYKLSIVPTNPTAPREWVFGGKLRSHHRPIATLTFSGPEVGPEPRLFSIGQDGRLVEYSVKHSSEDRGLFITSTWTISQEARPLGAMWFPFGARGDHSKILVSDDHFKLKVWNTIDGNCRSTSLAPILGGPLERMVPLPRPDRQKLTDEIAEGDGASDLMNPANDEGQFIVFTNTESVLGIIQLPLDGNPHKYMGIIAHPGKVAAMAVSYEGKYVFTVGGADLTLNQWAVNTESMATVSSLAKAADFDGIESYMSMIEGGREGELLKDMKQFFYYSQLRSQGEQTMRARKLDGMIPIAEIPNMMCALGFFPSQLEIQNMTAEVRYSRFFETGRYVEKITFEEFVRLYVNHRPTFSTEGRDVVDALLALIRKEET
;
A
#
# COMPACT_ATOMS: atom_id res chain seq x y z
N MET A 1 19.05 -13.41 11.79
CA MET A 1 18.18 -13.04 10.66
C MET A 1 17.62 -14.33 10.08
N VAL A 2 16.37 -14.67 10.38
CA VAL A 2 15.69 -15.83 9.78
C VAL A 2 15.13 -15.35 8.44
N LEU A 3 15.77 -15.78 7.35
CA LEU A 3 15.39 -15.49 5.98
C LEU A 3 14.17 -16.33 5.61
N VAL A 4 13.02 -15.70 5.40
CA VAL A 4 11.92 -16.31 4.65
C VAL A 4 11.32 -15.24 3.75
N HIS A 5 11.83 -15.13 2.53
CA HIS A 5 11.12 -14.47 1.44
C HIS A 5 11.43 -15.17 0.13
N ARG A 6 10.43 -15.10 -0.75
CA ARG A 6 10.23 -15.80 -2.02
C ARG A 6 11.45 -15.79 -2.95
N ALA A 7 12.34 -16.75 -2.77
CA ALA A 7 13.15 -17.30 -3.85
C ALA A 7 12.42 -18.55 -4.35
N VAL A 8 12.02 -18.56 -5.62
CA VAL A 8 11.67 -19.80 -6.31
C VAL A 8 12.99 -20.54 -6.50
N PHE A 9 13.36 -21.35 -5.51
CA PHE A 9 14.37 -22.37 -5.71
C PHE A 9 13.69 -23.49 -6.51
N ASP A 10 13.96 -23.54 -7.82
CA ASP A 10 13.70 -24.74 -8.60
C ASP A 10 14.53 -25.87 -7.97
N LEU A 11 13.87 -26.74 -7.23
CA LEU A 11 14.47 -27.89 -6.53
C LEU A 11 14.48 -29.15 -7.40
N SER A 12 14.28 -29.03 -8.72
CA SER A 12 14.44 -30.16 -9.63
C SER A 12 15.92 -30.39 -9.96
N HIS A 13 16.53 -31.22 -9.12
CA HIS A 13 17.85 -31.87 -9.23
C HIS A 13 19.06 -31.20 -8.55
N VAL A 14 19.73 -32.06 -7.77
CA VAL A 14 20.97 -31.92 -6.99
C VAL A 14 20.77 -31.47 -5.53
N PRO A 15 21.12 -32.30 -4.53
CA PRO A 15 21.10 -31.88 -3.14
C PRO A 15 22.10 -30.73 -2.96
N ILE A 16 21.61 -29.56 -2.57
CA ILE A 16 22.45 -28.44 -2.14
C ILE A 16 23.04 -28.84 -0.78
N VAL A 17 24.17 -29.52 -0.81
CA VAL A 17 25.06 -29.61 0.34
C VAL A 17 25.57 -28.19 0.55
N ILE A 18 25.10 -27.52 1.60
CA ILE A 18 25.73 -26.30 2.11
C ILE A 18 27.07 -26.71 2.72
N ARG A 19 28.06 -27.02 1.87
CA ARG A 19 29.46 -26.90 2.27
C ARG A 19 29.67 -25.41 2.36
N ALA A 20 29.80 -24.85 3.55
CA ALA A 20 30.20 -23.45 3.70
C ALA A 20 31.57 -23.28 3.03
N PRO A 21 31.66 -22.76 1.79
CA PRO A 21 32.94 -22.31 1.29
C PRO A 21 33.18 -20.98 2.01
N GLN A 22 34.44 -20.62 2.23
CA GLN A 22 34.88 -19.32 2.72
C GLN A 22 33.79 -18.25 2.61
N LEU A 23 33.21 -17.87 3.76
CA LEU A 23 32.22 -16.81 3.85
C LEU A 23 32.88 -15.59 3.21
N ALA A 24 32.59 -15.32 1.93
CA ALA A 24 33.11 -14.16 1.25
C ALA A 24 32.53 -12.99 2.03
N ALA A 25 33.36 -12.37 2.87
CA ALA A 25 32.96 -11.27 3.72
C ALA A 25 32.82 -10.04 2.82
N PHE A 26 31.68 -9.98 2.13
CA PHE A 26 31.30 -8.85 1.32
C PHE A 26 30.84 -7.74 2.29
N ARG A 27 31.80 -6.92 2.72
CA ARG A 27 31.61 -5.83 3.69
C ARG A 27 31.60 -4.49 2.98
N ASP A 28 30.53 -4.22 2.25
CA ASP A 28 30.33 -2.92 1.58
C ASP A 28 29.85 -1.83 2.53
N SER A 29 29.38 -2.22 3.72
CA SER A 29 28.95 -1.34 4.80
C SER A 29 29.31 -1.91 6.17
N HIS A 30 29.53 -1.02 7.14
CA HIS A 30 29.67 -1.35 8.56
C HIS A 30 28.30 -1.43 9.28
N GLU A 31 27.24 -1.11 8.57
CA GLU A 31 25.89 -0.93 9.10
C GLU A 31 25.00 -2.14 8.86
N SER A 32 24.04 -2.34 9.77
CA SER A 32 23.12 -3.48 9.70
C SER A 32 22.19 -3.39 8.50
N VAL A 33 21.98 -4.51 7.82
CA VAL A 33 20.96 -4.62 6.77
C VAL A 33 19.59 -4.70 7.44
N VAL A 34 18.71 -3.76 7.09
CA VAL A 34 17.34 -3.65 7.62
C VAL A 34 16.30 -4.18 6.64
N HIS A 35 16.54 -4.07 5.33
CA HIS A 35 15.68 -4.65 4.29
C HIS A 35 16.51 -5.31 3.20
N ILE A 36 15.94 -6.37 2.63
CA ILE A 36 16.46 -7.07 1.45
C ILE A 36 15.28 -7.29 0.51
N ALA A 37 15.44 -6.98 -0.76
CA ALA A 37 14.46 -7.25 -1.80
C ALA A 37 15.15 -7.89 -3.00
N PHE A 38 14.46 -8.82 -3.66
CA PHE A 38 14.89 -9.43 -4.91
C PHE A 38 13.95 -9.01 -6.03
N SER A 39 14.48 -8.88 -7.24
CA SER A 39 13.65 -8.76 -8.44
C SER A 39 12.87 -10.07 -8.67
N HIS A 40 11.77 -9.99 -9.42
CA HIS A 40 10.88 -11.12 -9.68
C HIS A 40 11.59 -12.33 -10.35
N ASP A 41 12.65 -12.07 -11.12
CA ASP A 41 13.50 -13.05 -11.80
C ASP A 41 14.73 -13.46 -10.97
N SER A 42 14.88 -12.94 -9.75
CA SER A 42 16.04 -13.13 -8.87
C SER A 42 17.39 -12.71 -9.49
N ALA A 43 17.40 -11.92 -10.55
CA ALA A 43 18.63 -11.43 -11.19
C ALA A 43 19.21 -10.19 -10.50
N CYS A 44 18.40 -9.47 -9.71
CA CYS A 44 18.82 -8.30 -8.93
C CYS A 44 18.47 -8.49 -7.46
N CYS A 45 19.34 -7.97 -6.59
CA CYS A 45 19.14 -7.92 -5.15
C CYS A 45 19.41 -6.49 -4.68
N ALA A 46 18.56 -5.95 -3.83
CA ALA A 46 18.76 -4.64 -3.21
C ALA A 46 18.75 -4.78 -1.69
N THR A 47 19.63 -4.04 -1.02
CA THR A 47 19.67 -3.98 0.45
C THR A 47 19.54 -2.55 0.93
N ALA A 48 18.82 -2.35 2.03
CA ALA A 48 18.77 -1.09 2.76
C ALA A 48 19.45 -1.28 4.11
N HIS A 49 20.22 -0.28 4.53
CA HIS A 49 21.02 -0.33 5.73
C HIS A 49 20.55 0.71 6.77
N SER A 50 20.99 0.57 8.03
CA SER A 50 20.65 1.48 9.13
C SER A 50 21.12 2.93 8.93
N ASP A 51 22.13 3.15 8.08
CA ASP A 51 22.61 4.48 7.65
C ASP A 51 21.78 5.13 6.53
N GLN A 52 20.65 4.51 6.16
CA GLN A 52 19.73 4.99 5.11
C GLN A 52 20.32 4.90 3.69
N CYS A 53 21.37 4.10 3.50
CA CYS A 53 21.90 3.79 2.18
C CYS A 53 21.13 2.63 1.53
N VAL A 54 20.88 2.74 0.23
CA VAL A 54 20.39 1.69 -0.66
C VAL A 54 21.56 1.15 -1.47
N TYR A 55 21.70 -0.17 -1.52
CA TYR A 55 22.69 -0.89 -2.32
C TYR A 55 21.96 -1.74 -3.35
N LEU A 56 22.54 -1.86 -4.55
CA LEU A 56 22.06 -2.74 -5.61
C LEU A 56 23.16 -3.75 -5.96
N TYR A 57 22.74 -4.99 -6.19
CA TYR A 57 23.57 -6.09 -6.66
C TYR A 57 22.91 -6.74 -7.86
N LYS A 58 23.73 -7.14 -8.84
CA LYS A 58 23.28 -7.77 -10.09
C LYS A 58 23.96 -9.12 -10.24
N LEU A 59 23.18 -10.14 -10.54
CA LEU A 59 23.69 -11.46 -10.85
C LEU A 59 24.22 -11.46 -12.30
N SER A 60 25.54 -11.56 -12.47
CA SER A 60 26.18 -11.51 -13.78
C SER A 60 27.13 -12.70 -13.98
N ILE A 61 27.33 -13.09 -15.23
CA ILE A 61 28.45 -13.98 -15.61
C ILE A 61 29.71 -13.12 -15.62
N VAL A 62 30.81 -13.65 -15.10
CA VAL A 62 32.10 -12.98 -15.14
C VAL A 62 32.51 -12.78 -16.61
N PRO A 63 32.74 -11.54 -17.09
CA PRO A 63 32.95 -11.27 -18.52
C PRO A 63 34.13 -12.01 -19.14
N THR A 64 35.11 -12.38 -18.32
CA THR A 64 36.35 -13.05 -18.74
C THR A 64 36.19 -14.56 -18.94
N ASN A 65 35.11 -15.17 -18.44
CA ASN A 65 34.85 -16.60 -18.62
C ASN A 65 33.34 -16.89 -18.73
N PRO A 66 32.81 -17.09 -19.95
CA PRO A 66 31.38 -17.36 -20.18
C PRO A 66 30.87 -18.67 -19.55
N THR A 67 31.77 -19.57 -19.16
CA THR A 67 31.43 -20.83 -18.47
C THR A 67 31.51 -20.74 -16.95
N ALA A 68 31.96 -19.59 -16.43
CA ALA A 68 32.01 -19.35 -14.99
C ALA A 68 30.60 -19.32 -14.38
N PRO A 69 30.46 -19.73 -13.10
CA PRO A 69 29.21 -19.53 -12.39
C PRO A 69 28.82 -18.05 -12.37
N ARG A 70 27.52 -17.78 -12.28
CA ARG A 70 27.03 -16.41 -12.07
C ARG A 70 27.42 -15.95 -10.67
N GLU A 71 27.89 -14.71 -10.58
CA GLU A 71 28.31 -14.08 -9.33
C GLU A 71 27.52 -12.79 -9.10
N TRP A 72 27.32 -12.45 -7.82
CA TRP A 72 26.73 -11.17 -7.44
C TRP A 72 27.77 -10.07 -7.60
N VAL A 73 27.47 -9.11 -8.46
CA VAL A 73 28.32 -7.94 -8.74
C VAL A 73 27.67 -6.70 -8.13
N PHE A 74 28.48 -5.83 -7.54
CA PHE A 74 28.02 -4.56 -7.00
C PHE A 74 27.52 -3.63 -8.10
N GLY A 75 26.30 -3.13 -7.93
CA GLY A 75 25.58 -2.30 -8.91
C GLY A 75 25.46 -0.83 -8.52
N GLY A 76 25.99 -0.42 -7.37
CA GLY A 76 25.98 0.96 -6.88
C GLY A 76 25.33 1.12 -5.51
N LYS A 77 25.65 2.23 -4.84
CA LYS A 77 25.07 2.64 -3.56
C LYS A 77 24.67 4.10 -3.56
N LEU A 78 23.63 4.45 -2.80
CA LEU A 78 23.22 5.84 -2.61
C LEU A 78 22.43 6.01 -1.30
N ARG A 79 22.68 7.12 -0.59
CA ARG A 79 21.83 7.58 0.51
C ARG A 79 20.81 8.59 -0.02
N SER A 80 19.61 8.10 -0.30
CA SER A 80 18.51 8.90 -0.86
C SER A 80 17.52 9.42 0.18
N HIS A 81 17.54 8.85 1.39
CA HIS A 81 16.66 9.19 2.49
C HIS A 81 17.43 9.80 3.66
N HIS A 82 16.76 10.64 4.43
CA HIS A 82 17.31 11.26 5.65
C HIS A 82 16.66 10.74 6.94
N ARG A 83 15.67 9.86 6.81
CA ARG A 83 15.06 9.06 7.88
C ARG A 83 15.12 7.58 7.49
N PRO A 84 14.95 6.64 8.45
CA PRO A 84 15.03 5.21 8.18
C PRO A 84 14.22 4.80 6.95
N ILE A 85 14.80 3.91 6.14
CA ILE A 85 14.09 3.31 5.00
C ILE A 85 13.02 2.38 5.59
N ALA A 86 11.78 2.57 5.19
CA ALA A 86 10.64 1.76 5.62
C ALA A 86 10.53 0.48 4.80
N THR A 87 10.84 0.52 3.50
CA THR A 87 10.76 -0.65 2.60
C THR A 87 11.60 -0.46 1.34
N LEU A 88 12.10 -1.59 0.80
CA LEU A 88 12.56 -1.73 -0.58
C LEU A 88 11.62 -2.64 -1.36
N THR A 89 11.31 -2.30 -2.60
CA THR A 89 10.54 -3.18 -3.50
C THR A 89 11.01 -3.04 -4.94
N PHE A 90 11.00 -4.14 -5.69
CA PHE A 90 11.13 -4.11 -7.14
C PHE A 90 9.74 -4.05 -7.79
N SER A 91 9.68 -3.60 -9.04
CA SER A 91 8.48 -3.73 -9.86
C SER A 91 8.17 -5.18 -10.20
N GLY A 92 6.89 -5.47 -10.40
CA GLY A 92 6.42 -6.73 -10.96
C GLY A 92 6.83 -6.93 -12.43
N PRO A 93 6.76 -8.18 -12.93
CA PRO A 93 7.11 -8.53 -14.31
C PRO A 93 6.24 -7.82 -15.36
N GLU A 94 5.05 -7.38 -14.99
CA GLU A 94 4.08 -6.73 -15.88
C GLU A 94 4.49 -5.31 -16.34
N VAL A 95 5.47 -4.69 -15.69
CA VAL A 95 5.97 -3.36 -16.07
C VAL A 95 6.96 -3.43 -17.24
N GLY A 96 7.62 -4.58 -17.42
CA GLY A 96 8.61 -4.78 -18.45
C GLY A 96 9.74 -5.73 -18.04
N PRO A 97 10.67 -6.02 -18.97
CA PRO A 97 11.74 -6.99 -18.75
C PRO A 97 12.80 -6.48 -17.76
N GLU A 98 12.99 -5.16 -17.66
CA GLU A 98 13.94 -4.57 -16.73
C GLU A 98 13.22 -4.20 -15.42
N PRO A 99 13.59 -4.78 -14.27
CA PRO A 99 12.95 -4.46 -13.02
C PRO A 99 13.32 -3.04 -12.57
N ARG A 100 12.34 -2.26 -12.11
CA ARG A 100 12.53 -0.95 -11.47
C ARG A 100 12.70 -1.16 -9.98
N LEU A 101 13.63 -0.45 -9.34
CA LEU A 101 13.84 -0.51 -7.89
C LEU A 101 13.23 0.73 -7.24
N PHE A 102 12.56 0.54 -6.10
CA PHE A 102 12.00 1.62 -5.31
C PHE A 102 12.42 1.51 -3.84
N SER A 103 12.66 2.66 -3.23
CA SER A 103 12.77 2.79 -1.78
C SER A 103 11.75 3.78 -1.25
N ILE A 104 11.18 3.44 -0.09
CA ILE A 104 10.25 4.30 0.63
C ILE A 104 10.88 4.59 1.99
N GLY A 105 11.00 5.86 2.36
CA GLY A 105 11.56 6.29 3.63
C GLY A 105 10.49 6.80 4.58
N GLN A 106 10.79 6.73 5.88
CA GLN A 106 10.01 7.41 6.94
C GLN A 106 10.07 8.95 6.83
N ASP A 107 10.80 9.48 5.86
CA ASP A 107 10.81 10.88 5.45
C ASP A 107 9.72 11.25 4.45
N GLY A 108 8.80 10.32 4.15
CA GLY A 108 7.68 10.59 3.24
C GLY A 108 8.09 10.66 1.77
N ARG A 109 9.27 10.14 1.41
CA ARG A 109 9.76 10.08 0.02
C ARG A 109 9.63 8.68 -0.55
N LEU A 110 9.21 8.63 -1.82
CA LEU A 110 9.30 7.46 -2.69
C LEU A 110 10.33 7.75 -3.78
N VAL A 111 11.39 6.94 -3.84
CA VAL A 111 12.50 7.14 -4.76
C VAL A 111 12.59 5.95 -5.70
N GLU A 112 12.63 6.22 -6.99
CA GLU A 112 12.85 5.22 -8.04
C GLU A 112 14.30 5.24 -8.50
N TYR A 113 14.88 4.05 -8.70
CA TYR A 113 16.19 3.87 -9.28
C TYR A 113 16.13 3.06 -10.58
N SER A 114 16.93 3.49 -11.55
CA SER A 114 17.13 2.75 -12.78
C SER A 114 18.15 1.65 -12.59
N VAL A 115 17.69 0.39 -12.56
CA VAL A 115 18.59 -0.78 -12.48
C VAL A 115 19.53 -0.80 -13.69
N LYS A 116 19.04 -0.51 -14.90
CA LYS A 116 19.85 -0.51 -16.13
C LYS A 116 21.00 0.49 -16.09
N HIS A 117 20.73 1.72 -15.64
CA HIS A 117 21.72 2.81 -15.65
C HIS A 117 22.62 2.84 -14.41
N SER A 118 22.28 2.09 -13.37
CA SER A 118 23.11 1.96 -12.17
C SER A 118 24.30 1.03 -12.41
N SER A 119 25.47 1.43 -11.95
CA SER A 119 26.71 0.64 -12.06
C SER A 119 27.68 1.03 -10.94
N GLU A 120 28.70 0.22 -10.69
CA GLU A 120 29.70 0.48 -9.64
C GLU A 120 30.38 1.85 -9.79
N ASP A 121 30.72 2.23 -11.02
CA ASP A 121 31.39 3.49 -11.38
C ASP A 121 30.48 4.72 -11.25
N ARG A 122 29.19 4.59 -11.58
CA ARG A 122 28.22 5.70 -11.57
C ARG A 122 27.39 5.78 -10.29
N GLY A 123 27.40 4.72 -9.49
CA GLY A 123 26.50 4.58 -8.35
C GLY A 123 25.06 4.26 -8.76
N LEU A 124 24.16 4.37 -7.80
CA LEU A 124 22.74 4.09 -7.99
C LEU A 124 22.05 5.30 -8.66
N PHE A 125 21.47 5.11 -9.84
CA PHE A 125 20.89 6.19 -10.64
C PHE A 125 19.42 6.45 -10.25
N ILE A 126 19.10 7.62 -9.71
CA ILE A 126 17.73 8.04 -9.41
C ILE A 126 17.00 8.43 -10.71
N THR A 127 15.88 7.78 -10.99
CA THR A 127 14.98 8.13 -12.09
C THR A 127 13.98 9.20 -11.67
N SER A 128 13.40 9.06 -10.47
CA SER A 128 12.33 9.93 -9.98
C SER A 128 12.27 9.94 -8.46
N THR A 129 11.72 11.02 -7.91
CA THR A 129 11.50 11.17 -6.47
C THR A 129 10.18 11.88 -6.25
N TRP A 130 9.30 11.28 -5.46
CA TRP A 130 7.99 11.83 -5.12
C TRP A 130 7.86 12.02 -3.62
N THR A 131 7.18 13.10 -3.23
CA THR A 131 6.75 13.31 -1.85
C THR A 131 5.37 12.68 -1.69
N ILE A 132 5.31 11.59 -0.94
CA ILE A 132 4.10 10.79 -0.73
C ILE A 132 3.43 11.04 0.63
N SER A 133 4.14 11.71 1.54
CA SER A 133 3.59 12.11 2.84
C SER A 133 4.31 13.35 3.37
N GLN A 134 3.57 14.23 4.05
CA GLN A 134 4.10 15.39 4.76
C GLN A 134 3.99 15.27 6.29
N GLU A 135 3.00 14.51 6.77
CA GLU A 135 2.70 14.37 8.20
C GLU A 135 2.94 12.93 8.66
N ALA A 136 2.24 11.96 8.05
CA ALA A 136 2.37 10.56 8.40
C ALA A 136 3.75 9.99 8.01
N ARG A 137 4.28 9.07 8.80
CA ARG A 137 5.49 8.31 8.48
C ARG A 137 5.10 7.01 7.77
N PRO A 138 5.58 6.77 6.53
CA PRO A 138 5.46 5.47 5.90
C PRO A 138 6.10 4.37 6.76
N LEU A 139 5.37 3.26 6.96
CA LEU A 139 5.83 2.14 7.79
C LEU A 139 6.13 0.89 6.97
N GLY A 140 5.30 0.62 5.95
CA GLY A 140 5.45 -0.53 5.08
C GLY A 140 5.06 -0.17 3.65
N ALA A 141 5.62 -0.88 2.69
CA ALA A 141 5.18 -0.80 1.31
C ALA A 141 5.25 -2.16 0.62
N MET A 142 4.60 -2.28 -0.52
CA MET A 142 4.79 -3.39 -1.44
C MET A 142 4.44 -2.97 -2.85
N TRP A 143 5.09 -3.57 -3.84
CA TRP A 143 4.59 -3.52 -5.21
C TRP A 143 3.15 -4.01 -5.24
N PHE A 144 2.24 -3.19 -5.75
CA PHE A 144 0.82 -3.50 -5.74
C PHE A 144 0.54 -4.45 -6.93
N PRO A 145 0.37 -5.76 -6.69
CA PRO A 145 0.50 -6.78 -7.72
C PRO A 145 -0.80 -7.01 -8.50
N PHE A 146 -1.79 -6.18 -8.23
CA PHE A 146 -3.16 -6.34 -8.68
C PHE A 146 -3.71 -4.99 -9.08
N GLY A 147 -4.29 -4.89 -10.25
CA GLY A 147 -4.86 -3.65 -10.74
C GLY A 147 -5.75 -3.92 -11.93
N ALA A 148 -6.77 -3.07 -12.07
CA ALA A 148 -7.63 -3.03 -13.24
C ALA A 148 -6.81 -3.01 -14.54
N ARG A 149 -7.40 -3.52 -15.63
CA ARG A 149 -6.76 -3.58 -16.96
C ARG A 149 -6.10 -2.24 -17.30
N GLY A 150 -4.78 -2.24 -17.45
CA GLY A 150 -4.01 -1.10 -17.96
C GLY A 150 -3.31 -0.21 -16.92
N ASP A 151 -3.54 -0.38 -15.62
CA ASP A 151 -2.80 0.37 -14.58
C ASP A 151 -2.07 -0.55 -13.61
N HIS A 152 -0.93 -1.04 -14.09
CA HIS A 152 -0.11 -2.05 -13.40
C HIS A 152 1.09 -1.47 -12.65
N SER A 153 1.29 -0.15 -12.66
CA SER A 153 2.53 0.46 -12.18
C SER A 153 2.34 1.13 -10.81
N LYS A 154 2.02 0.36 -9.78
CA LYS A 154 1.55 0.88 -8.49
C LYS A 154 2.34 0.35 -7.29
N ILE A 155 2.44 1.18 -6.27
CA ILE A 155 2.98 0.81 -4.95
C ILE A 155 1.92 1.10 -3.90
N LEU A 156 1.64 0.10 -3.06
CA LEU A 156 0.85 0.26 -1.85
C LEU A 156 1.76 0.67 -0.70
N VAL A 157 1.37 1.70 0.03
CA VAL A 157 2.09 2.23 1.20
C VAL A 157 1.16 2.25 2.40
N SER A 158 1.60 1.73 3.54
CA SER A 158 0.97 1.92 4.84
C SER A 158 1.70 3.00 5.65
N ASP A 159 0.98 3.72 6.50
CA ASP A 159 1.55 4.75 7.37
C ASP A 159 1.08 4.65 8.83
N ASP A 160 1.68 5.46 9.70
CA ASP A 160 1.38 5.51 11.13
C ASP A 160 0.07 6.25 11.49
N HIS A 161 -0.63 6.81 10.50
CA HIS A 161 -1.99 7.34 10.63
C HIS A 161 -3.07 6.32 10.23
N PHE A 162 -2.70 5.03 10.14
CA PHE A 162 -3.60 3.94 9.75
C PHE A 162 -4.18 4.13 8.36
N LYS A 163 -3.40 4.64 7.40
CA LYS A 163 -3.82 4.72 6.00
C LYS A 163 -3.10 3.71 5.13
N LEU A 164 -3.82 3.21 4.14
CA LEU A 164 -3.32 2.47 3.00
C LEU A 164 -3.48 3.33 1.75
N LYS A 165 -2.36 3.71 1.13
CA LYS A 165 -2.31 4.62 -0.02
C LYS A 165 -1.72 3.91 -1.23
N VAL A 166 -2.40 3.96 -2.36
CA VAL A 166 -1.94 3.35 -3.62
C VAL A 166 -1.39 4.45 -4.53
N TRP A 167 -0.10 4.39 -4.81
CA TRP A 167 0.62 5.38 -5.60
C TRP A 167 0.92 4.84 -6.99
N ASN A 168 0.62 5.60 -8.03
CA ASN A 168 1.06 5.28 -9.39
C ASN A 168 2.49 5.80 -9.59
N THR A 169 3.36 4.92 -10.09
CA THR A 169 4.80 5.18 -10.24
C THR A 169 5.18 5.78 -11.59
N ILE A 170 4.21 6.07 -12.46
CA ILE A 170 4.41 6.75 -13.75
C ILE A 170 4.22 8.25 -13.56
N ASP A 171 3.10 8.65 -12.97
CA ASP A 171 2.74 10.07 -12.78
C ASP A 171 2.99 10.56 -11.35
N GLY A 172 3.23 9.66 -10.39
CA GLY A 172 3.43 10.00 -8.98
C GLY A 172 2.15 10.34 -8.23
N ASN A 173 0.98 10.13 -8.84
CA ASN A 173 -0.30 10.49 -8.23
C ASN A 173 -0.79 9.39 -7.27
N CYS A 174 -1.41 9.81 -6.17
CA CYS A 174 -2.18 8.91 -5.33
C CYS A 174 -3.47 8.51 -6.07
N ARG A 175 -3.66 7.21 -6.28
CA ARG A 175 -4.84 6.62 -6.94
C ARG A 175 -5.97 6.35 -5.96
N SER A 176 -5.65 6.00 -4.72
CA SER A 176 -6.64 5.80 -3.66
C SER A 176 -6.01 5.87 -2.28
N THR A 177 -6.80 6.32 -1.30
CA THR A 177 -6.51 6.22 0.12
C THR A 177 -7.65 5.48 0.80
N SER A 178 -7.31 4.51 1.65
CA SER A 178 -8.28 3.77 2.45
C SER A 178 -7.83 3.69 3.90
N LEU A 179 -8.81 3.61 4.81
CA LEU A 179 -8.52 3.36 6.22
C LEU A 179 -8.01 1.91 6.39
N ALA A 180 -6.84 1.77 7.00
CA ALA A 180 -6.26 0.48 7.35
C ALA A 180 -6.99 -0.14 8.56
N PRO A 181 -6.89 -1.46 8.78
CA PRO A 181 -7.40 -2.09 9.99
C PRO A 181 -6.86 -1.45 11.27
N ILE A 182 -7.75 -1.06 12.18
CA ILE A 182 -7.38 -0.48 13.48
C ILE A 182 -7.39 -1.59 14.53
N LEU A 183 -6.34 -2.42 14.52
CA LEU A 183 -6.21 -3.59 15.40
C LEU A 183 -4.98 -3.43 16.32
N GLY A 184 -5.00 -2.41 17.17
CA GLY A 184 -3.83 -2.02 17.98
C GLY A 184 -2.95 -1.03 17.22
N GLY A 185 -1.78 -1.47 16.73
CA GLY A 185 -0.87 -0.64 15.95
C GLY A 185 -1.18 -0.55 14.44
N PRO A 186 -0.57 0.42 13.73
CA PRO A 186 -0.66 0.55 12.26
C PRO A 186 0.12 -0.56 11.53
N LEU A 187 -0.23 -0.77 10.26
CA LEU A 187 0.36 -1.81 9.40
C LEU A 187 1.84 -1.52 9.08
N GLU A 188 2.71 -2.51 9.27
CA GLU A 188 4.15 -2.40 9.01
C GLU A 188 4.62 -3.31 7.87
N ARG A 189 4.05 -4.50 7.72
CA ARG A 189 4.40 -5.40 6.61
C ARG A 189 3.14 -5.89 5.91
N MET A 190 3.23 -5.98 4.60
CA MET A 190 2.16 -6.44 3.73
C MET A 190 2.74 -7.38 2.68
N VAL A 191 2.11 -8.52 2.47
CA VAL A 191 2.51 -9.51 1.47
C VAL A 191 1.26 -9.97 0.74
N PRO A 192 1.24 -9.95 -0.61
CA PRO A 192 0.11 -10.45 -1.37
C PRO A 192 0.00 -11.96 -1.17
N LEU A 193 -1.21 -12.45 -0.91
CA LEU A 193 -1.47 -13.87 -0.85
C LEU A 193 -1.44 -14.44 -2.29
N PRO A 194 -0.57 -15.41 -2.59
CA PRO A 194 -0.59 -16.08 -3.88
C PRO A 194 -1.94 -16.77 -4.09
N ARG A 195 -2.54 -16.63 -5.27
CA ARG A 195 -3.65 -17.50 -5.70
C ARG A 195 -3.05 -18.75 -6.37
N PRO A 196 -3.47 -19.97 -6.01
CA PRO A 196 -3.12 -21.14 -6.80
C PRO A 196 -3.65 -20.97 -8.24
N ASP A 197 -2.73 -21.00 -9.21
CA ASP A 197 -2.87 -20.97 -10.67
C ASP A 197 -3.73 -19.86 -11.31
N ARG A 198 -3.11 -18.67 -11.44
CA ARG A 198 -3.46 -17.67 -12.46
C ARG A 198 -3.20 -18.17 -13.90
N GLN A 199 -2.38 -19.22 -14.06
CA GLN A 199 -1.90 -19.75 -15.34
C GLN A 199 -2.79 -20.87 -15.93
N LYS A 200 -3.49 -21.66 -15.10
CA LYS A 200 -4.40 -22.71 -15.61
C LYS A 200 -5.81 -22.19 -15.92
N LEU A 201 -6.24 -21.14 -15.24
CA LEU A 201 -7.57 -20.52 -15.46
C LEU A 201 -7.70 -19.86 -16.84
N THR A 202 -6.61 -19.39 -17.46
CA THR A 202 -6.66 -18.78 -18.80
C THR A 202 -6.89 -19.79 -19.91
N ASP A 203 -6.52 -21.05 -19.69
CA ASP A 203 -6.65 -22.12 -20.70
C ASP A 203 -8.01 -22.83 -20.59
N GLU A 204 -8.63 -22.88 -19.40
CA GLU A 204 -9.91 -23.58 -19.17
C GLU A 204 -11.17 -22.69 -19.29
N ILE A 205 -11.06 -21.36 -19.12
CA ILE A 205 -12.21 -20.43 -19.24
C ILE A 205 -12.61 -20.18 -20.71
N ALA A 206 -11.86 -20.71 -21.68
CA ALA A 206 -12.20 -20.60 -23.09
C ALA A 206 -13.43 -21.42 -23.52
N GLU A 207 -13.97 -22.33 -22.70
CA GLU A 207 -15.06 -23.25 -23.12
C GLU A 207 -16.26 -23.41 -22.15
N GLY A 208 -16.44 -22.57 -21.13
CA GLY A 208 -17.54 -22.74 -20.17
C GLY A 208 -18.33 -21.47 -19.82
N ASP A 209 -19.60 -21.40 -20.26
CA ASP A 209 -20.59 -20.33 -19.99
C ASP A 209 -21.10 -20.29 -18.51
N GLY A 210 -20.23 -20.53 -17.53
CA GLY A 210 -20.65 -20.68 -16.12
C GLY A 210 -19.61 -20.34 -15.05
N ALA A 211 -18.61 -19.49 -15.34
CA ALA A 211 -17.67 -19.04 -14.31
C ALA A 211 -18.36 -18.05 -13.35
N SER A 212 -18.46 -18.39 -12.07
CA SER A 212 -18.93 -17.46 -11.03
C SER A 212 -18.12 -16.17 -11.06
N ASP A 213 -18.75 -14.99 -10.90
CA ASP A 213 -18.12 -13.66 -10.96
C ASP A 213 -16.88 -13.50 -10.05
N LEU A 214 -16.73 -14.33 -9.01
CA LEU A 214 -15.58 -14.38 -8.10
C LEU A 214 -14.33 -15.05 -8.70
N MET A 215 -14.47 -15.85 -9.76
CA MET A 215 -13.40 -16.57 -10.46
C MET A 215 -12.92 -15.86 -11.72
N ASN A 216 -13.51 -14.73 -12.09
CA ASN A 216 -13.02 -13.95 -13.21
C ASN A 216 -11.60 -13.44 -12.89
N PRO A 217 -10.56 -13.74 -13.69
CA PRO A 217 -9.19 -13.25 -13.46
C PRO A 217 -9.06 -11.72 -13.54
N ALA A 218 -10.10 -11.03 -14.05
CA ALA A 218 -10.24 -9.58 -14.02
C ALA A 218 -10.92 -9.03 -12.74
N ASN A 219 -11.45 -9.89 -11.88
CA ASN A 219 -12.07 -9.47 -10.61
C ASN A 219 -11.06 -9.56 -9.46
N ASP A 220 -10.72 -8.38 -8.91
CA ASP A 220 -9.78 -8.25 -7.79
C ASP A 220 -10.40 -8.76 -6.47
N GLU A 221 -11.73 -8.99 -6.43
CA GLU A 221 -12.49 -9.40 -5.23
C GLU A 221 -12.10 -10.74 -4.59
N GLY A 222 -11.28 -11.58 -5.24
CA GLY A 222 -10.73 -12.81 -4.64
C GLY A 222 -9.27 -12.71 -4.20
N GLN A 223 -8.66 -11.53 -4.22
CA GLN A 223 -7.26 -11.34 -3.81
C GLN A 223 -7.19 -10.87 -2.37
N PHE A 224 -6.12 -11.28 -1.71
CA PHE A 224 -5.90 -10.99 -0.31
C PHE A 224 -4.48 -10.49 -0.08
N ILE A 225 -4.33 -9.63 0.92
CA ILE A 225 -3.05 -9.16 1.44
C ILE A 225 -2.97 -9.65 2.88
N VAL A 226 -1.89 -10.36 3.20
CA VAL A 226 -1.54 -10.68 4.59
C VAL A 226 -0.75 -9.51 5.15
N PHE A 227 -1.05 -9.10 6.38
CA PHE A 227 -0.35 -8.00 7.03
C PHE A 227 0.08 -8.33 8.45
N THR A 228 1.11 -7.63 8.92
CA THR A 228 1.42 -7.49 10.35
C THR A 228 1.42 -6.04 10.73
N ASN A 229 0.98 -5.73 11.94
CA ASN A 229 1.12 -4.38 12.48
C ASN A 229 2.45 -4.19 13.23
N THR A 230 2.64 -2.98 13.75
CA THR A 230 3.80 -2.61 14.59
C THR A 230 3.81 -3.26 15.96
N GLU A 231 2.70 -3.90 16.35
CA GLU A 231 2.52 -4.66 17.57
C GLU A 231 2.51 -6.16 17.25
N SER A 232 1.51 -6.88 17.73
CA SER A 232 1.46 -8.34 17.76
C SER A 232 0.49 -8.97 16.77
N VAL A 233 -0.18 -8.18 15.93
CA VAL A 233 -1.28 -8.68 15.12
C VAL A 233 -0.80 -9.19 13.77
N LEU A 234 -1.27 -10.38 13.41
CA LEU A 234 -1.29 -10.92 12.05
C LEU A 234 -2.72 -10.80 11.52
N GLY A 235 -2.88 -10.36 10.27
CA GLY A 235 -4.20 -10.28 9.67
C GLY A 235 -4.19 -10.47 8.17
N ILE A 236 -5.39 -10.45 7.62
CA ILE A 236 -5.66 -10.57 6.19
C ILE A 236 -6.68 -9.50 5.77
N ILE A 237 -6.49 -8.92 4.60
CA ILE A 237 -7.35 -7.91 3.98
C ILE A 237 -7.73 -8.39 2.58
N GLN A 238 -9.01 -8.32 2.25
CA GLN A 238 -9.56 -8.61 0.94
C GLN A 238 -9.53 -7.35 0.05
N LEU A 239 -9.16 -7.53 -1.22
CA LEU A 239 -9.23 -6.46 -2.21
C LEU A 239 -10.64 -6.31 -2.80
N PRO A 240 -11.02 -5.13 -3.33
CA PRO A 240 -10.25 -3.88 -3.35
C PRO A 240 -10.12 -3.20 -1.97
N LEU A 241 -9.05 -2.40 -1.80
CA LEU A 241 -8.83 -1.59 -0.59
C LEU A 241 -9.74 -0.36 -0.60
N ASP A 242 -10.89 -0.47 0.05
CA ASP A 242 -11.91 0.59 0.14
C ASP A 242 -12.17 1.08 1.57
N GLY A 243 -11.50 0.49 2.56
CA GLY A 243 -11.70 0.80 3.98
C GLY A 243 -12.89 0.10 4.61
N ASN A 244 -13.51 -0.86 3.93
CA ASN A 244 -14.64 -1.60 4.47
C ASN A 244 -14.24 -2.49 5.68
N PRO A 245 -14.88 -2.34 6.85
CA PRO A 245 -14.56 -3.11 8.05
C PRO A 245 -14.87 -4.60 7.94
N HIS A 246 -15.66 -5.02 6.95
CA HIS A 246 -15.98 -6.43 6.70
C HIS A 246 -14.99 -7.13 5.76
N LYS A 247 -13.99 -6.40 5.25
CA LYS A 247 -12.97 -6.94 4.33
C LYS A 247 -11.64 -7.26 5.00
N TYR A 248 -11.56 -7.21 6.32
CA TYR A 248 -10.35 -7.58 7.01
C TYR A 248 -10.62 -8.32 8.31
N MET A 249 -9.61 -9.05 8.77
CA MET A 249 -9.57 -9.61 10.11
C MET A 249 -8.14 -9.64 10.59
N GLY A 250 -7.96 -9.71 11.91
CA GLY A 250 -6.65 -9.94 12.51
C GLY A 250 -6.75 -10.70 13.82
N ILE A 251 -5.65 -11.35 14.17
CA ILE A 251 -5.46 -12.17 15.37
C ILE A 251 -4.14 -11.80 16.02
N ILE A 252 -4.05 -11.95 17.34
CA ILE A 252 -2.80 -11.77 18.07
C ILE A 252 -1.90 -12.96 17.75
N ALA A 253 -0.82 -12.72 17.01
CA ALA A 253 0.12 -13.75 16.58
C ALA A 253 1.21 -14.05 17.62
N HIS A 254 1.61 -13.04 18.39
CA HIS A 254 2.69 -13.11 19.38
C HIS A 254 2.34 -12.25 20.62
N PRO A 255 2.91 -12.50 21.81
CA PRO A 255 2.76 -11.59 22.97
C PRO A 255 3.42 -10.22 22.77
N GLY A 256 4.31 -10.07 21.78
CA GLY A 256 5.00 -8.83 21.45
C GLY A 256 5.08 -8.59 19.94
N LYS A 257 6.01 -7.73 19.52
CA LYS A 257 6.14 -7.31 18.13
C LYS A 257 6.41 -8.49 17.19
N VAL A 258 5.68 -8.58 16.08
CA VAL A 258 6.00 -9.53 15.00
C VAL A 258 7.29 -9.10 14.29
N ALA A 259 8.38 -9.85 14.50
CA ALA A 259 9.70 -9.52 13.98
C ALA A 259 9.84 -9.82 12.48
N ALA A 260 9.19 -10.85 11.97
CA ALA A 260 9.17 -11.19 10.54
C ALA A 260 7.91 -12.01 10.18
N MET A 261 7.52 -11.96 8.91
CA MET A 261 6.43 -12.74 8.35
C MET A 261 6.82 -13.27 6.97
N ALA A 262 6.32 -14.46 6.62
CA ALA A 262 6.39 -14.99 5.27
C ALA A 262 5.15 -15.81 4.91
N VAL A 263 4.84 -15.85 3.62
CA VAL A 263 3.71 -16.60 3.08
C VAL A 263 4.24 -17.79 2.26
N SER A 264 3.63 -18.96 2.46
CA SER A 264 3.91 -20.16 1.66
C SER A 264 3.62 -19.95 0.17
N TYR A 265 4.28 -20.73 -0.70
CA TYR A 265 4.15 -20.60 -2.15
C TYR A 265 2.70 -20.67 -2.65
N GLU A 266 1.89 -21.55 -2.08
CA GLU A 266 0.48 -21.73 -2.45
C GLU A 266 -0.48 -20.78 -1.70
N GLY A 267 0.02 -19.93 -0.81
CA GLY A 267 -0.82 -19.04 0.00
C GLY A 267 -1.64 -19.76 1.10
N LYS A 268 -1.43 -21.05 1.33
CA LYS A 268 -2.19 -21.84 2.34
C LYS A 268 -1.73 -21.61 3.77
N TYR A 269 -0.45 -21.25 3.95
CA TYR A 269 0.15 -21.00 5.25
C TYR A 269 0.87 -19.66 5.31
N VAL A 270 0.83 -19.05 6.50
CA VAL A 270 1.64 -17.90 6.89
C VAL A 270 2.52 -18.29 8.08
N PHE A 271 3.77 -17.85 8.07
CA PHE A 271 4.72 -18.04 9.15
C PHE A 271 5.05 -16.70 9.77
N THR A 272 5.03 -16.61 11.11
CA THR A 272 5.42 -15.41 11.86
C THR A 272 6.48 -15.75 12.90
N VAL A 273 7.35 -14.78 13.18
CA VAL A 273 8.39 -14.89 14.22
C VAL A 273 8.26 -13.72 15.18
N GLY A 274 8.23 -13.98 16.49
CA GLY A 274 7.94 -12.96 17.52
C GLY A 274 9.16 -12.27 18.12
N GLY A 275 10.35 -12.54 17.60
CA GLY A 275 11.59 -11.84 17.96
C GLY A 275 11.99 -12.05 19.41
N ALA A 276 11.47 -11.22 20.32
CA ALA A 276 11.75 -11.26 21.75
C ALA A 276 11.17 -12.51 22.44
N ASP A 277 10.06 -13.06 21.93
CA ASP A 277 9.47 -14.28 22.47
C ASP A 277 10.16 -15.57 21.99
N LEU A 278 11.09 -15.45 21.02
CA LEU A 278 11.85 -16.56 20.42
C LEU A 278 10.97 -17.68 19.81
N THR A 279 9.73 -17.37 19.45
CA THR A 279 8.78 -18.34 18.87
C THR A 279 8.62 -18.16 17.37
N LEU A 280 8.26 -19.25 16.70
CA LEU A 280 7.79 -19.28 15.31
C LEU A 280 6.41 -19.93 15.29
N ASN A 281 5.44 -19.22 14.70
CA ASN A 281 4.07 -19.70 14.56
C ASN A 281 3.73 -19.95 13.09
N GLN A 282 2.98 -21.02 12.83
CA GLN A 282 2.43 -21.36 11.52
C GLN A 282 0.91 -21.24 11.56
N TRP A 283 0.36 -20.52 10.60
CA TRP A 283 -1.06 -20.20 10.51
C TRP A 283 -1.62 -20.76 9.22
N ALA A 284 -2.76 -21.45 9.29
CA ALA A 284 -3.51 -21.83 8.10
C ALA A 284 -4.40 -20.67 7.64
N VAL A 285 -4.42 -20.41 6.34
CA VAL A 285 -5.20 -19.32 5.74
C VAL A 285 -6.50 -19.87 5.16
N ASN A 286 -7.62 -19.27 5.54
CA ASN A 286 -8.93 -19.54 4.96
C ASN A 286 -9.51 -18.24 4.40
N THR A 287 -9.51 -18.10 3.07
CA THR A 287 -10.03 -16.93 2.36
C THR A 287 -11.52 -17.02 2.06
N GLU A 288 -12.09 -18.23 1.97
CA GLU A 288 -13.49 -18.47 1.60
C GLU A 288 -14.46 -17.89 2.62
N SER A 289 -14.18 -18.08 3.91
CA SER A 289 -15.02 -17.56 4.99
C SER A 289 -15.08 -16.03 4.97
N MET A 290 -13.95 -15.37 4.73
CA MET A 290 -13.89 -13.90 4.64
C MET A 290 -14.58 -13.39 3.38
N ALA A 291 -14.38 -14.04 2.23
CA ALA A 291 -15.08 -13.68 0.99
C ALA A 291 -16.59 -13.80 1.16
N THR A 292 -17.05 -14.83 1.88
CA THR A 292 -18.48 -15.02 2.20
C THR A 292 -19.01 -13.87 3.05
N VAL A 293 -18.32 -13.51 4.14
CA VAL A 293 -18.70 -12.37 4.99
C VAL A 293 -18.75 -11.06 4.21
N SER A 294 -17.72 -10.76 3.41
CA SER A 294 -17.71 -9.56 2.58
C SER A 294 -18.85 -9.55 1.56
N SER A 295 -19.20 -10.71 0.96
CA SER A 295 -20.29 -10.80 0.00
C SER A 295 -21.67 -10.57 0.64
N LEU A 296 -21.88 -11.09 1.86
CA LEU A 296 -23.12 -10.88 2.62
C LEU A 296 -23.26 -9.42 3.05
N ALA A 297 -22.17 -8.79 3.50
CA ALA A 297 -22.15 -7.37 3.83
C ALA A 297 -22.48 -6.52 2.59
N LYS A 298 -21.90 -6.83 1.42
CA LYS A 298 -22.20 -6.15 0.15
C LYS A 298 -23.66 -6.33 -0.27
N ALA A 299 -24.25 -7.50 -0.07
CA ALA A 299 -25.66 -7.75 -0.39
C ALA A 299 -26.63 -6.99 0.54
N ALA A 300 -26.22 -6.70 1.76
CA ALA A 300 -26.99 -5.90 2.72
C ALA A 300 -26.81 -4.38 2.55
N ASP A 301 -25.83 -3.95 1.73
CA ASP A 301 -25.45 -2.54 1.57
C ASP A 301 -26.30 -1.84 0.49
N PHE A 302 -27.55 -1.51 0.84
CA PHE A 302 -28.52 -0.90 -0.09
C PHE A 302 -28.08 0.48 -0.60
N ASP A 303 -27.55 1.32 0.30
CA ASP A 303 -27.16 2.70 -0.01
C ASP A 303 -25.65 2.80 -0.33
N GLY A 304 -24.91 1.68 -0.32
CA GLY A 304 -23.48 1.63 -0.56
C GLY A 304 -22.62 2.24 0.55
N ILE A 305 -23.21 2.58 1.70
CA ILE A 305 -22.55 3.22 2.83
C ILE A 305 -22.83 2.51 4.16
N GLU A 306 -23.63 1.44 4.17
CA GLU A 306 -24.02 0.74 5.40
C GLU A 306 -22.81 0.21 6.16
N SER A 307 -21.84 -0.36 5.45
CA SER A 307 -20.59 -0.84 6.05
C SER A 307 -19.82 0.26 6.77
N TYR A 308 -19.96 1.52 6.31
CA TYR A 308 -19.25 2.68 6.83
C TYR A 308 -20.00 3.39 7.96
N MET A 309 -21.31 3.12 8.14
CA MET A 309 -22.11 3.73 9.22
C MET A 309 -21.58 3.38 10.60
N SER A 310 -21.09 2.15 10.78
CA SER A 310 -20.49 1.72 12.05
C SER A 310 -19.23 2.49 12.43
N MET A 311 -18.56 3.11 11.44
CA MET A 311 -17.35 3.90 11.64
C MET A 311 -17.67 5.37 11.91
N ILE A 312 -18.90 5.84 11.67
CA ILE A 312 -19.28 7.24 11.92
C ILE A 312 -19.84 7.35 13.34
N GLU A 313 -19.41 8.37 14.07
CA GLU A 313 -19.91 8.62 15.43
C GLU A 313 -21.44 8.80 15.44
N GLY A 314 -22.11 8.01 16.27
CA GLY A 314 -23.58 7.97 16.34
C GLY A 314 -24.28 7.23 15.19
N GLY A 315 -23.53 6.72 14.20
CA GLY A 315 -24.05 5.93 13.10
C GLY A 315 -25.13 6.65 12.26
N ARG A 316 -26.14 5.90 11.80
CA ARG A 316 -27.18 6.40 10.87
C ARG A 316 -28.02 7.54 11.46
N GLU A 317 -28.19 7.56 12.78
CA GLU A 317 -29.00 8.57 13.49
C GLU A 317 -28.15 9.65 14.18
N GLY A 318 -26.82 9.55 14.06
CA GLY A 318 -25.85 10.45 14.67
C GLY A 318 -25.96 11.88 14.17
N GLU A 319 -25.55 12.83 15.02
CA GLU A 319 -25.51 14.25 14.69
C GLU A 319 -24.53 14.52 13.53
N LEU A 320 -23.36 13.89 13.55
CA LEU A 320 -22.35 14.04 12.49
C LEU A 320 -22.91 13.73 11.10
N LEU A 321 -23.67 12.63 10.93
CA LEU A 321 -24.24 12.29 9.62
C LEU A 321 -25.35 13.28 9.21
N LYS A 322 -26.12 13.80 10.17
CA LYS A 322 -27.12 14.85 9.91
C LYS A 322 -26.44 16.13 9.42
N ASP A 323 -25.36 16.53 10.07
CA ASP A 323 -24.55 17.69 9.69
C ASP A 323 -23.90 17.50 8.32
N MET A 324 -23.34 16.32 8.04
CA MET A 324 -22.82 15.96 6.71
C MET A 324 -23.88 16.16 5.62
N LYS A 325 -25.11 15.68 5.84
CA LYS A 325 -26.22 15.87 4.89
C LYS A 325 -26.58 17.34 4.70
N GLN A 326 -26.65 18.12 5.79
CA GLN A 326 -26.96 19.54 5.72
C GLN A 326 -25.88 20.34 4.98
N PHE A 327 -24.61 20.09 5.29
CA PHE A 327 -23.48 20.74 4.61
C PHE A 327 -23.40 20.33 3.15
N PHE A 328 -23.66 19.06 2.82
CA PHE A 328 -23.68 18.59 1.44
C PHE A 328 -24.79 19.28 0.63
N TYR A 329 -25.99 19.40 1.22
CA TYR A 329 -27.09 20.15 0.63
C TYR A 329 -26.74 21.64 0.45
N TYR A 330 -26.12 22.25 1.45
CA TYR A 330 -25.67 23.64 1.37
C TYR A 330 -24.60 23.85 0.29
N SER A 331 -23.63 22.93 0.16
CA SER A 331 -22.60 23.00 -0.88
C SER A 331 -23.17 22.90 -2.31
N GLN A 332 -24.22 22.09 -2.52
CA GLN A 332 -24.96 22.09 -3.79
C GLN A 332 -25.54 23.46 -4.14
N LEU A 333 -26.07 24.19 -3.15
CA LEU A 333 -26.60 25.54 -3.35
C LEU A 333 -25.48 26.55 -3.60
N ARG A 334 -24.39 26.46 -2.84
CA ARG A 334 -23.24 27.38 -2.90
C ARG A 334 -22.52 27.32 -4.24
N SER A 335 -22.31 26.11 -4.77
CA SER A 335 -21.63 25.89 -6.07
C SER A 335 -22.38 26.49 -7.28
N GLN A 336 -23.66 26.85 -7.12
CA GLN A 336 -24.47 27.52 -8.16
C GLN A 336 -24.48 29.06 -8.03
N GLY A 337 -23.71 29.59 -7.07
CA GLY A 337 -23.63 31.00 -6.73
C GLY A 337 -24.57 31.39 -5.60
N GLU A 338 -24.01 31.85 -4.48
CA GLU A 338 -24.77 32.21 -3.27
C GLU A 338 -25.83 33.30 -3.52
N GLN A 339 -25.50 34.28 -4.36
CA GLN A 339 -26.33 35.44 -4.68
C GLN A 339 -27.17 35.25 -5.97
N THR A 340 -27.30 34.02 -6.46
CA THR A 340 -28.08 33.76 -7.68
C THR A 340 -29.59 33.87 -7.42
N MET A 341 -30.29 34.57 -8.31
CA MET A 341 -31.76 34.61 -8.36
C MET A 341 -32.35 33.53 -9.30
N ARG A 342 -31.48 32.71 -9.92
CA ARG A 342 -31.91 31.61 -10.79
C ARG A 342 -32.38 30.42 -9.96
N ALA A 343 -33.34 29.67 -10.49
CA ALA A 343 -33.77 28.41 -9.89
C ALA A 343 -32.57 27.46 -9.76
N ARG A 344 -32.33 26.99 -8.53
CA ARG A 344 -31.22 26.07 -8.22
C ARG A 344 -31.64 24.64 -8.54
N LYS A 345 -30.72 23.86 -9.12
CA LYS A 345 -30.92 22.44 -9.41
C LYS A 345 -30.24 21.61 -8.33
N LEU A 346 -31.00 20.73 -7.69
CA LEU A 346 -30.49 19.78 -6.72
C LEU A 346 -30.40 18.42 -7.41
N ASP A 347 -29.26 18.16 -8.05
CA ASP A 347 -29.00 16.90 -8.77
C ASP A 347 -28.39 15.82 -7.85
N GLY A 348 -28.28 16.09 -6.55
CA GLY A 348 -27.72 15.16 -5.56
C GLY A 348 -26.20 15.05 -5.62
N MET A 349 -25.52 15.97 -6.31
CA MET A 349 -24.09 15.90 -6.59
C MET A 349 -23.40 17.23 -6.29
N ILE A 350 -22.17 17.18 -5.77
CA ILE A 350 -21.33 18.38 -5.59
C ILE A 350 -20.09 18.33 -6.49
N PRO A 351 -19.58 19.46 -6.99
CA PRO A 351 -18.30 19.51 -7.69
C PRO A 351 -17.13 19.06 -6.80
N ILE A 352 -16.11 18.43 -7.39
CA ILE A 352 -14.91 18.01 -6.64
C ILE A 352 -14.17 19.17 -5.94
N ALA A 353 -14.30 20.39 -6.46
CA ALA A 353 -13.71 21.59 -5.86
C ALA A 353 -14.31 21.94 -4.49
N GLU A 354 -15.48 21.38 -4.15
CA GLU A 354 -16.13 21.58 -2.86
C GLU A 354 -15.62 20.61 -1.78
N ILE A 355 -14.94 19.52 -2.15
CA ILE A 355 -14.45 18.49 -1.22
C ILE A 355 -13.64 19.11 -0.06
N PRO A 356 -12.64 19.99 -0.29
CA PRO A 356 -11.85 20.55 0.81
C PRO A 356 -12.70 21.36 1.79
N ASN A 357 -13.66 22.14 1.28
CA ASN A 357 -14.55 22.94 2.11
C ASN A 357 -15.46 22.06 2.97
N MET A 358 -15.95 20.96 2.40
CA MET A 358 -16.76 19.96 3.10
C MET A 358 -15.97 19.25 4.20
N MET A 359 -14.72 18.85 3.92
CA MET A 359 -13.83 18.25 4.93
C MET A 359 -13.64 19.20 6.11
N CYS A 360 -13.31 20.47 5.83
CA CYS A 360 -13.11 21.49 6.85
C CYS A 360 -14.38 21.78 7.67
N ALA A 361 -15.55 21.83 7.02
CA ALA A 361 -16.82 22.03 7.71
C ALA A 361 -17.14 20.90 8.71
N LEU A 362 -16.62 19.70 8.46
CA LEU A 362 -16.77 18.52 9.31
C LEU A 362 -15.60 18.32 10.29
N GLY A 363 -14.78 19.35 10.48
CA GLY A 363 -13.69 19.36 11.46
C GLY A 363 -12.41 18.66 11.02
N PHE A 364 -12.29 18.25 9.74
CA PHE A 364 -11.04 17.73 9.19
C PHE A 364 -10.36 18.79 8.31
N PHE A 365 -9.12 19.16 8.67
CA PHE A 365 -8.35 20.20 8.00
C PHE A 365 -7.20 19.58 7.20
N PRO A 366 -7.44 19.12 5.96
CA PRO A 366 -6.41 18.46 5.15
C PRO A 366 -5.30 19.42 4.72
N SER A 367 -4.08 18.90 4.65
CA SER A 367 -2.94 19.59 4.03
C SER A 367 -3.15 19.76 2.51
N GLN A 368 -2.36 20.62 1.89
CA GLN A 368 -2.46 20.82 0.43
C GLN A 368 -2.17 19.54 -0.37
N LEU A 369 -1.26 18.69 0.13
CA LEU A 369 -0.97 17.39 -0.49
C LEU A 369 -2.17 16.44 -0.36
N GLU A 370 -2.83 16.41 0.79
CA GLU A 370 -4.03 15.58 0.99
C GLU A 370 -5.20 16.05 0.14
N ILE A 371 -5.39 17.37 -0.02
CA ILE A 371 -6.38 17.94 -0.94
C ILE A 371 -6.11 17.47 -2.38
N GLN A 372 -4.84 17.52 -2.82
CA GLN A 372 -4.46 17.03 -4.14
C GLN A 372 -4.74 15.53 -4.29
N ASN A 373 -4.40 14.73 -3.29
CA ASN A 373 -4.64 13.28 -3.29
C ASN A 373 -6.14 12.95 -3.34
N MET A 374 -6.97 13.55 -2.49
CA MET A 374 -8.43 13.35 -2.49
C MET A 374 -9.06 13.75 -3.82
N THR A 375 -8.64 14.90 -4.36
CA THR A 375 -9.17 15.41 -5.63
C THR A 375 -8.76 14.50 -6.79
N ALA A 376 -7.51 14.01 -6.81
CA ALA A 376 -7.02 13.08 -7.81
C ALA A 376 -7.73 11.72 -7.71
N GLU A 377 -7.83 11.13 -6.53
CA GLU A 377 -8.54 9.88 -6.27
C GLU A 377 -9.95 9.91 -6.87
N VAL A 378 -10.73 10.95 -6.53
CA VAL A 378 -12.09 11.11 -7.05
C VAL A 378 -12.09 11.30 -8.57
N ARG A 379 -11.25 12.20 -9.08
CA ARG A 379 -11.19 12.55 -10.51
C ARG A 379 -10.88 11.35 -11.40
N TYR A 380 -10.02 10.46 -10.92
CA TYR A 380 -9.57 9.26 -11.64
C TYR A 380 -10.37 7.98 -11.30
N SER A 381 -11.27 8.03 -10.32
CA SER A 381 -12.02 6.86 -9.80
C SER A 381 -12.63 5.94 -10.88
N ARG A 382 -13.18 6.53 -11.94
CA ARG A 382 -13.83 5.79 -13.05
C ARG A 382 -13.09 5.92 -14.38
N PHE A 383 -11.88 6.52 -14.38
CA PHE A 383 -11.18 6.87 -15.61
C PHE A 383 -10.73 5.63 -16.39
N PHE A 384 -10.27 4.59 -15.72
CA PHE A 384 -9.82 3.36 -16.39
C PHE A 384 -10.97 2.57 -17.04
N GLU A 385 -12.16 2.64 -16.47
CA GLU A 385 -13.34 1.94 -16.99
C GLU A 385 -14.05 2.73 -18.09
N THR A 386 -14.14 4.06 -17.92
CA THR A 386 -14.97 4.92 -18.78
C THR A 386 -14.19 5.82 -19.74
N GLY A 387 -12.88 5.97 -19.52
CA GLY A 387 -12.02 6.95 -20.21
C GLY A 387 -12.36 8.42 -19.87
N ARG A 388 -13.24 8.68 -18.89
CA ARG A 388 -13.72 10.02 -18.55
C ARG A 388 -13.36 10.40 -17.12
N TYR A 389 -13.05 11.67 -16.94
CA TYR A 389 -12.84 12.25 -15.62
C TYR A 389 -14.16 12.44 -14.89
N VAL A 390 -14.14 12.22 -13.58
CA VAL A 390 -15.26 12.53 -12.69
C VAL A 390 -15.09 13.96 -12.17
N GLU A 391 -16.11 14.80 -12.38
CA GLU A 391 -16.10 16.20 -11.96
C GLU A 391 -17.04 16.49 -10.78
N LYS A 392 -17.94 15.55 -10.47
CA LYS A 392 -18.91 15.63 -9.38
C LYS A 392 -19.02 14.31 -8.62
N ILE A 393 -19.37 14.37 -7.34
CA ILE A 393 -19.55 13.20 -6.46
C ILE A 393 -20.93 13.19 -5.80
N THR A 394 -21.43 11.99 -5.50
CA THR A 394 -22.63 11.80 -4.67
C THR A 394 -22.33 11.99 -3.19
N PHE A 395 -23.40 12.03 -2.37
CA PHE A 395 -23.26 12.03 -0.92
C PHE A 395 -22.58 10.76 -0.40
N GLU A 396 -22.97 9.59 -0.94
CA GLU A 396 -22.45 8.29 -0.55
C GLU A 396 -20.95 8.18 -0.83
N GLU A 397 -20.50 8.65 -1.99
CA GLU A 397 -19.09 8.71 -2.36
C GLU A 397 -18.30 9.65 -1.44
N PHE A 398 -18.89 10.80 -1.10
CA PHE A 398 -18.29 11.73 -0.15
C PHE A 398 -18.15 11.12 1.25
N VAL A 399 -19.16 10.37 1.73
CA VAL A 399 -19.09 9.69 3.03
C VAL A 399 -17.93 8.68 3.08
N ARG A 400 -17.77 7.85 2.03
CA ARG A 400 -16.64 6.91 1.95
C ARG A 400 -15.29 7.65 1.93
N LEU A 401 -15.20 8.72 1.12
CA LEU A 401 -14.01 9.55 1.05
C LEU A 401 -13.68 10.17 2.43
N TYR A 402 -14.67 10.73 3.12
CA TYR A 402 -14.50 11.32 4.45
C TYR A 402 -13.99 10.29 5.47
N VAL A 403 -14.59 9.11 5.53
CA VAL A 403 -14.17 8.05 6.47
C VAL A 403 -12.73 7.59 6.19
N ASN A 404 -12.37 7.44 4.91
CA ASN A 404 -11.04 6.98 4.53
C ASN A 404 -9.96 8.02 4.77
N HIS A 405 -10.25 9.32 4.63
CA HIS A 405 -9.24 10.38 4.74
C HIS A 405 -9.17 11.03 6.12
N ARG A 406 -10.26 11.09 6.88
CA ARG A 406 -10.26 11.76 8.19
C ARG A 406 -9.22 11.14 9.16
N PRO A 407 -8.70 11.91 10.12
CA PRO A 407 -7.83 11.38 11.16
C PRO A 407 -8.48 10.22 11.92
N THR A 408 -7.69 9.22 12.25
CA THR A 408 -8.15 8.01 12.95
C THR A 408 -8.43 8.29 14.43
N PHE A 409 -7.66 9.20 15.02
CA PHE A 409 -7.81 9.63 16.41
C PHE A 409 -8.08 11.13 16.44
N SER A 410 -8.87 11.55 17.42
CA SER A 410 -9.12 12.97 17.68
C SER A 410 -7.83 13.68 18.07
N THR A 411 -7.68 14.93 17.65
CA THR A 411 -6.57 15.78 18.05
C THR A 411 -6.55 15.92 19.58
N GLU A 412 -5.45 15.54 20.21
CA GLU A 412 -5.27 15.69 21.64
C GLU A 412 -4.74 17.09 21.98
N GLY A 413 -4.95 17.54 23.21
CA GLY A 413 -4.42 18.84 23.67
C GLY A 413 -2.90 18.96 23.53
N ARG A 414 -2.19 17.82 23.57
CA ARG A 414 -0.75 17.76 23.36
C ARG A 414 -0.34 18.12 21.94
N ASP A 415 -1.09 17.66 20.94
CA ASP A 415 -0.80 17.93 19.53
C ASP A 415 -0.86 19.43 19.23
N VAL A 416 -1.82 20.13 19.86
CA VAL A 416 -1.95 21.58 19.75
C VAL A 416 -0.73 22.29 20.36
N VAL A 417 -0.26 21.84 21.52
CA VAL A 417 0.95 22.40 22.15
C VAL A 417 2.17 22.19 21.27
N ASP A 418 2.37 20.98 20.76
CA ASP A 418 3.51 20.65 19.90
C ASP A 418 3.47 21.47 18.60
N ALA A 419 2.29 21.68 18.01
CA ALA A 419 2.11 22.55 16.85
C ALA A 419 2.46 24.03 17.14
N LEU A 420 2.01 24.57 18.28
CA LEU A 420 2.33 25.95 18.68
C LEU A 420 3.84 26.13 18.92
N LEU A 421 4.50 25.14 19.55
CA LEU A 421 5.96 25.16 19.74
C LEU A 421 6.70 25.11 18.40
N ALA A 422 6.21 24.37 17.42
CA ALA A 422 6.80 24.33 16.08
C ALA A 422 6.70 25.68 15.35
N LEU A 423 5.60 26.42 15.53
CA LEU A 423 5.44 27.77 14.97
C LEU A 423 6.45 28.76 15.57
N ILE A 424 6.65 28.74 16.89
CA ILE A 424 7.63 29.59 17.58
C ILE A 424 9.04 29.36 17.02
N ARG A 425 9.44 28.10 16.86
CA ARG A 425 10.77 27.75 16.31
C ARG A 425 10.99 28.23 14.88
N LYS A 426 9.92 28.39 14.10
CA LYS A 426 9.99 28.84 12.71
C LYS A 426 10.12 30.36 12.59
N GLU A 427 9.71 31.12 13.62
CA GLU A 427 9.93 32.57 13.68
C GLU A 427 11.35 32.94 14.13
N GLU A 428 12.06 32.03 14.79
CA GLU A 428 13.44 32.21 15.25
C GLU A 428 14.51 31.83 14.20
N THR A 429 14.11 31.23 13.07
CA THR A 429 14.97 30.86 11.93
C THR A 429 14.66 31.69 10.71
#